data_AF-A0A0G0PMW2-F1
#
_entry.id   AF-A0A0G0PMW2-F1
#
_cell.length_a   1.000
_cell.length_b   1.000
_cell.length_c   1.000
_cell.angle_alpha   90.00
_cell.angle_beta   90.00
_cell.angle_gamma   90.00
#
_symmetry.space_group_name_H-M   'P 1'
#
loop_
_entity.id
_entity.type
_entity.pdbx_description
1 polymer ?
#
loop_
_entity_poly.entity_id
_entity_poly.type
_entity_poly.pdbx_seq_one_letter_code
_entity_poly.pdbx_strand_id
1 'polypeptide(L)'
;MPVDDLGLTSNEAEKKLAQFGHNTLPEKPPPSDLKIFLAQLKSPLVYVLLAASVITLFLGDVSDFIIIAFAIFINTILGFVQERKANRALTELKKLIHPEASVVRDGKIKK
;
A
#
# COMPACT_ATOMS: atom_id res chain seq x y z
N MET A 1 -27.77 -0.77 27.23
CA MET A 1 -27.27 -2.17 27.33
C MET A 1 -26.63 -2.30 28.69
N PRO A 2 -27.03 -3.25 29.55
CA PRO A 2 -26.39 -3.42 30.85
C PRO A 2 -24.91 -3.75 30.61
N VAL A 3 -24.03 -2.96 31.22
CA VAL A 3 -22.58 -3.22 31.21
C VAL A 3 -22.38 -4.29 32.26
N ASP A 4 -22.30 -5.56 31.84
CA ASP A 4 -21.90 -6.64 32.74
C ASP A 4 -20.42 -6.43 33.08
N ASP A 5 -20.11 -6.11 34.34
CA ASP A 5 -18.73 -5.92 34.83
C ASP A 5 -17.87 -7.18 34.62
N LEU A 6 -18.50 -8.33 34.38
CA LEU A 6 -17.87 -9.61 34.13
C LEU A 6 -17.45 -9.82 32.66
N GLY A 7 -17.89 -8.98 31.72
CA GLY A 7 -17.67 -9.18 30.29
C GLY A 7 -18.33 -10.46 29.74
N LEU A 8 -17.96 -10.87 28.52
CA LEU A 8 -18.49 -12.11 27.91
C LEU A 8 -17.84 -13.35 28.53
N THR A 9 -18.58 -14.46 28.59
CA THR A 9 -17.97 -15.74 28.93
C THR A 9 -17.07 -16.25 27.80
N SER A 10 -16.09 -17.10 28.12
CA SER A 10 -15.24 -17.73 27.10
C SER A 10 -16.05 -18.48 26.03
N ASN A 11 -17.14 -19.14 26.40
CA ASN A 11 -18.00 -19.89 25.49
C ASN A 11 -18.80 -18.96 24.55
N GLU A 12 -19.36 -17.86 25.07
CA GLU A 12 -20.06 -16.87 24.24
C GLU A 12 -19.11 -16.16 23.27
N ALA A 13 -17.89 -15.86 23.71
CA ALA A 13 -16.88 -15.26 22.86
C ALA A 13 -16.50 -16.18 21.70
N GLU A 14 -16.33 -17.48 21.96
CA GLU A 14 -16.03 -18.49 20.94
C GLU A 14 -17.19 -18.69 19.95
N LYS A 15 -18.43 -18.73 20.45
CA LYS A 15 -19.63 -18.76 19.59
C LYS A 15 -19.72 -17.52 18.68
N LYS A 16 -19.46 -16.33 19.22
CA LYS A 16 -19.46 -15.09 18.43
C LYS A 16 -18.31 -15.08 17.42
N LEU A 17 -17.14 -15.59 17.78
CA LEU A 17 -16.01 -15.71 16.85
C LEU A 17 -16.35 -16.65 15.69
N ALA A 18 -17.01 -17.78 15.96
CA ALA A 18 -17.47 -18.70 14.92
C ALA A 18 -18.56 -18.09 14.02
N GLN A 19 -19.43 -17.25 14.59
CA GLN A 19 -20.53 -16.60 13.85
C GLN A 19 -20.07 -15.43 12.98
N PHE A 20 -19.20 -14.57 13.52
CA PHE A 20 -18.80 -13.30 12.88
C PHE A 20 -17.42 -13.37 12.22
N GLY A 21 -16.62 -14.38 12.54
CA GLY A 21 -15.24 -14.49 12.09
C GLY A 21 -14.28 -13.58 12.88
N HIS A 22 -13.01 -13.61 12.49
CA HIS A 22 -12.00 -12.75 13.07
C HIS A 22 -12.26 -11.28 12.71
N ASN A 23 -12.03 -10.39 13.68
CA ASN A 23 -12.07 -8.94 13.46
C ASN A 23 -10.80 -8.47 12.74
N THR A 24 -10.63 -8.91 11.49
CA THR A 24 -9.49 -8.59 10.62
C THR A 24 -9.96 -7.77 9.43
N LEU A 25 -9.31 -6.64 9.19
CA LEU A 25 -9.57 -5.84 8.00
C LEU A 25 -9.01 -6.55 6.75
N PRO A 26 -9.74 -6.55 5.62
CA PRO A 26 -9.24 -7.15 4.39
C PRO A 26 -7.99 -6.42 3.90
N GLU A 27 -6.90 -7.17 3.71
CA GLU A 27 -5.67 -6.62 3.16
C GLU A 27 -5.78 -6.48 1.64
N LYS A 28 -5.47 -5.28 1.11
CA LYS A 28 -5.32 -5.10 -0.33
C LYS A 28 -4.03 -5.76 -0.78
N PRO A 29 -4.03 -6.55 -1.87
CA PRO A 29 -2.81 -7.09 -2.43
C PRO A 29 -1.88 -5.92 -2.83
N PRO A 30 -0.56 -6.10 -2.70
CA PRO A 30 0.40 -5.11 -3.18
C PRO A 30 0.15 -4.83 -4.67
N PRO A 31 0.36 -3.59 -5.13
CA PRO A 31 0.20 -3.27 -6.54
C PRO A 31 1.13 -4.14 -7.40
N SER A 32 0.62 -4.64 -8.53
CA SER A 32 1.44 -5.40 -9.47
C SER A 32 2.50 -4.52 -10.12
N ASP A 33 3.60 -5.13 -10.56
CA ASP A 33 4.71 -4.39 -11.17
C ASP A 33 4.28 -3.56 -12.39
N LEU A 34 3.38 -4.10 -13.22
CA LEU A 34 2.77 -3.39 -14.34
C LEU A 34 1.94 -2.19 -13.89
N LYS A 35 1.22 -2.29 -12.76
CA LYS A 35 0.41 -1.20 -12.24
C LYS A 35 1.28 -0.06 -11.72
N ILE A 36 2.42 -0.37 -11.10
CA ILE A 36 3.41 0.61 -10.66
C ILE A 36 4.03 1.31 -11.87
N PHE A 37 4.42 0.56 -12.90
CA PHE A 37 4.95 1.12 -14.15
C PHE A 37 3.95 2.06 -14.83
N LEU A 38 2.69 1.64 -14.98
CA LEU A 38 1.62 2.46 -15.55
C LEU A 38 1.30 3.69 -14.69
N ALA A 39 1.49 3.62 -13.38
CA ALA A 39 1.32 4.78 -12.50
C ALA A 39 2.41 5.84 -12.75
N GLN A 40 3.64 5.42 -13.04
CA GLN A 40 4.73 6.34 -13.37
C GLN A 40 4.43 7.13 -14.65
N LEU A 41 3.87 6.46 -15.67
CA LEU A 41 3.47 7.12 -16.91
C LEU A 41 2.36 8.17 -16.72
N LYS A 42 1.62 8.10 -15.60
CA LYS A 42 0.56 9.07 -15.24
C LYS A 42 1.07 10.24 -14.40
N SER A 43 2.38 10.34 -14.17
CA SER A 43 2.97 11.46 -13.43
C SER A 43 2.94 12.74 -14.26
N PRO A 44 2.51 13.89 -13.70
CA PRO A 44 2.52 15.18 -14.41
C PRO A 44 3.88 15.53 -15.03
N LEU A 45 4.97 15.18 -14.33
CA LEU A 45 6.32 15.41 -14.82
C LEU A 45 6.67 14.55 -16.04
N VAL A 46 6.16 13.31 -16.11
CA VAL A 46 6.36 12.44 -17.27
C VAL A 46 5.59 12.99 -18.48
N TYR A 47 4.42 13.60 -18.30
CA TYR A 47 3.74 14.27 -19.40
C TYR A 47 4.51 15.46 -19.96
N VAL A 48 5.18 16.24 -19.11
CA VAL A 48 6.06 17.34 -19.56
C VAL A 48 7.24 16.78 -20.37
N LEU A 49 7.89 15.72 -19.88
CA LEU A 49 8.99 15.07 -20.58
C LEU A 49 8.56 14.45 -21.91
N LEU A 50 7.40 13.80 -21.96
CA LEU A 50 6.84 13.24 -23.20
C LEU A 50 6.51 14.35 -24.19
N ALA A 51 5.91 15.46 -23.76
CA ALA A 51 5.66 16.60 -24.63
C ALA A 51 6.97 17.18 -25.19
N ALA A 52 7.98 17.35 -24.33
CA ALA A 52 9.31 17.79 -24.76
C ALA A 52 9.93 16.81 -25.77
N SER A 53 9.89 15.49 -25.49
CA SER A 53 10.46 14.48 -26.40
C SER A 53 9.79 14.50 -27.78
N VAL A 54 8.47 14.69 -27.83
CA VAL A 54 7.72 14.80 -29.09
C VAL A 54 8.14 16.05 -29.86
N ILE A 55 8.23 17.21 -29.19
CA ILE A 55 8.66 18.46 -29.82
C ILE A 55 10.08 18.33 -30.39
N THR A 56 11.00 17.77 -29.62
CA THR A 56 12.40 17.55 -30.02
C THR A 56 12.50 16.61 -31.22
N LEU A 57 11.69 15.55 -31.25
CA LEU A 57 11.64 14.62 -32.37
C LEU A 57 11.16 15.32 -33.66
N PHE A 58 10.17 16.21 -33.56
CA PHE A 58 9.70 17.03 -34.69
C PHE A 58 10.77 18.03 -35.17
N LEU A 59 11.64 18.50 -34.29
CA LEU A 59 12.79 19.33 -34.66
C LEU A 59 13.92 18.55 -35.36
N GLY A 60 13.85 17.21 -35.37
CA GLY A 60 14.87 16.34 -35.94
C GLY A 60 16.11 16.17 -35.06
N ASP A 61 16.08 16.67 -33.82
CA ASP A 61 17.20 16.53 -32.89
C ASP A 61 17.15 15.18 -32.16
N VAL A 62 17.78 14.18 -32.78
CA VAL A 62 17.83 12.82 -32.23
C VAL A 62 18.64 12.76 -30.93
N SER A 63 19.65 13.63 -30.76
CA SER A 63 20.51 13.63 -29.58
C SER A 63 19.73 14.04 -28.34
N ASP A 64 18.99 15.15 -28.42
CA ASP A 64 18.17 15.64 -27.33
C ASP A 64 17.00 14.68 -27.01
N PHE A 65 16.40 14.08 -28.05
CA PHE A 65 15.37 13.06 -27.86
C PHE A 65 15.87 11.87 -27.04
N ILE A 66 17.09 11.38 -27.34
CA ILE A 66 17.70 10.26 -26.60
C ILE A 66 17.94 10.63 -25.14
N ILE A 67 18.41 11.86 -24.86
CA ILE A 67 18.63 12.34 -23.49
C ILE A 67 17.32 12.35 -22.70
N ILE A 68 16.24 12.88 -23.29
CA ILE A 68 14.92 12.93 -22.64
C ILE A 68 14.37 11.51 -22.42
N ALA A 69 14.46 10.64 -23.42
CA ALA A 69 14.03 9.25 -23.32
C ALA A 69 14.78 8.50 -22.21
N PHE A 70 16.09 8.72 -22.10
CA PHE A 70 16.92 8.15 -21.04
C PHE A 70 16.52 8.67 -19.65
N ALA A 71 16.23 9.97 -19.52
CA ALA A 71 15.75 10.56 -18.28
C ALA A 71 14.40 9.95 -17.83
N ILE A 72 13.46 9.75 -18.76
CA ILE A 72 12.18 9.05 -18.49
C ILE A 72 12.45 7.62 -18.01
N PHE A 73 13.36 6.90 -18.66
CA PHE A 73 13.70 5.53 -18.30
C PHE A 73 14.29 5.44 -16.89
N ILE A 74 15.27 6.29 -16.56
CA ILE A 74 15.85 6.37 -15.22
C ILE A 74 14.77 6.69 -14.19
N ASN A 75 13.94 7.71 -14.43
CA ASN A 75 12.89 8.10 -13.52
C ASN A 75 11.90 6.94 -13.28
N THR A 76 11.61 6.16 -14.32
CA THR A 76 10.73 5.00 -14.20
C THR A 76 11.31 3.88 -13.35
N ILE A 77 12.59 3.57 -13.51
CA ILE A 77 13.28 2.60 -12.66
C ILE A 77 13.35 3.09 -11.22
N LEU A 78 13.77 4.34 -11.00
CA LEU A 78 13.87 4.90 -9.65
C LEU A 78 12.49 4.93 -8.97
N GLY A 79 11.45 5.38 -9.67
CA GLY A 79 10.08 5.41 -9.15
C GLY A 79 9.60 4.01 -8.78
N PHE A 80 9.82 3.01 -9.64
CA PHE A 80 9.48 1.62 -9.34
C PHE A 80 10.19 1.08 -8.09
N VAL A 81 11.50 1.30 -7.97
CA VAL A 81 12.29 0.85 -6.81
C VAL A 81 11.83 1.58 -5.54
N GLN A 82 11.59 2.89 -5.61
CA GLN A 82 11.12 3.69 -4.48
C GLN A 82 9.75 3.23 -3.99
N GLU A 83 8.81 2.99 -4.91
CA GLU A 83 7.46 2.51 -4.59
C GLU A 83 7.50 1.13 -3.92
N ARG A 84 8.32 0.20 -4.42
CA ARG A 84 8.50 -1.11 -3.79
C ARG A 84 9.12 -0.99 -2.39
N LYS A 85 10.11 -0.11 -2.23
CA LYS A 85 10.74 0.14 -0.92
C LYS A 85 9.73 0.73 0.08
N ALA A 86 8.90 1.68 -0.36
CA ALA A 86 7.86 2.30 0.46
C ALA A 86 6.80 1.28 0.89
N ASN A 87 6.28 0.48 -0.04
CA ASN A 87 5.31 -0.58 0.27
C ASN A 87 5.88 -1.63 1.24
N ARG A 88 7.16 -2.00 1.09
CA ARG A 88 7.83 -2.91 2.03
C ARG A 88 7.95 -2.29 3.42
N ALA A 89 8.34 -1.03 3.53
CA ALA A 89 8.44 -0.32 4.80
C ALA A 89 7.09 -0.24 5.52
N LEU A 90 6.01 0.06 4.80
CA LEU A 90 4.65 0.05 5.34
C LEU A 90 4.21 -1.34 5.82
N THR A 91 4.56 -2.38 5.08
CA THR A 91 4.25 -3.77 5.46
C THR A 91 4.96 -4.17 6.75
N GLU A 92 6.25 -3.85 6.88
CA GLU A 92 6.99 -4.11 8.12
C GLU A 92 6.47 -3.28 9.28
N LEU A 93 6.13 -2.00 9.07
CA LEU A 93 5.53 -1.16 10.10
C LEU A 93 4.21 -1.74 10.60
N LYS A 94 3.35 -2.24 9.71
CA LYS A 94 2.10 -2.91 10.09
C LYS A 94 2.34 -4.14 10.96
N LYS A 95 3.40 -4.92 10.73
CA LYS A 95 3.74 -6.07 11.58
C LYS A 95 4.21 -5.65 12.97
N LEU A 96 4.80 -4.47 13.14
CA LEU A 96 5.19 -3.96 14.46
C LEU A 96 3.96 -3.55 15.28
N ILE A 97 2.91 -3.09 14.61
CA ILE A 97 1.65 -2.73 15.23
C ILE A 97 0.84 -4.04 15.36
N HIS A 98 1.09 -4.84 16.41
CA HIS A 98 0.16 -5.91 16.79
C HIS A 98 -1.00 -5.24 17.56
N PRO A 99 -2.19 -5.07 16.97
CA PRO A 99 -3.30 -4.46 17.67
C PRO A 99 -3.88 -5.51 18.63
N GLU A 100 -3.31 -5.60 19.83
CA GLU A 100 -3.91 -6.36 20.93
C GLU A 100 -5.00 -5.52 21.58
N ALA A 101 -6.10 -6.16 21.98
CA ALA A 101 -7.20 -5.51 22.67
C ALA A 101 -7.36 -6.14 24.05
N SER A 102 -7.18 -5.34 25.10
CA SER A 102 -7.54 -5.76 26.46
C SER A 102 -9.06 -5.93 26.56
N VAL A 103 -9.51 -7.14 26.85
CA VAL A 103 -10.92 -7.49 26.99
C VAL A 103 -11.19 -8.10 28.37
N VAL A 104 -12.41 -7.93 28.88
CA VAL A 104 -12.86 -8.66 30.07
C VAL A 104 -13.56 -9.94 29.61
N ARG A 105 -13.12 -11.07 30.16
CA ARG A 105 -13.69 -12.42 29.93
C ARG A 105 -13.80 -13.16 31.25
N ASP A 106 -14.99 -13.70 31.54
CA ASP A 106 -15.27 -14.41 32.80
C ASP A 106 -14.86 -13.59 34.06
N GLY A 107 -15.05 -12.27 34.02
CA GLY A 107 -14.67 -11.34 35.09
C GLY A 107 -13.17 -11.04 35.21
N LYS A 108 -12.34 -11.52 34.30
CA LYS A 108 -10.88 -11.31 34.31
C LYS A 108 -10.44 -10.53 33.08
N ILE A 109 -9.51 -9.60 33.27
CA ILE A 109 -8.85 -8.89 32.16
C ILE A 109 -7.92 -9.88 31.45
N LYS A 110 -8.13 -10.06 30.14
CA LYS A 110 -7.27 -10.81 29.23
C LYS A 110 -6.80 -9.87 28.11
N LYS A 111 -5.60 -10.11 27.58
CA LYS A 111 -5.12 -9.48 26.34
C LYS A 111 -5.41 -10.38 25.15
#